data_AF-A0A7S2VNN5-F1
#
_entry.id   AF-A0A7S2VNN5-F1
#
_cell.length_a   1.000
_cell.length_b   1.000
_cell.length_c   1.000
_cell.angle_alpha   90.00
_cell.angle_beta   90.00
_cell.angle_gamma   90.00
#
_symmetry.space_group_name_H-M   'P 1'
#
loop_
_entity.id
_entity.type
_entity.pdbx_description
1 polymer ?
#
loop_
_entity_poly.entity_id
_entity_poly.type
_entity_poly.pdbx_seq_one_letter_code
_entity_poly.pdbx_strand_id
1 'polypeptide(L)'
;GGDLFAFWQQNMKAFIQINDLDARSSQALAELPKVQALHVMGLVGRENSFVIRGVRNTSAAVMQRIQKAQGANHANAEPFGQLSKILEDFIGVNSFDDRGAEVLRTLSPDALLQVMGFTAENAFVINGVRNPSAALMARITAAQRRS
;
A
#
# COMPACT_ATOMS: atom_id res chain seq x y z
N GLY A 1 15.06 3.78 9.27
CA GLY A 1 14.08 2.90 8.60
C GLY A 1 12.82 2.84 9.44
N GLY A 2 11.68 3.28 8.90
CA GLY A 2 10.41 3.23 9.63
C GLY A 2 9.85 1.80 9.68
N ASP A 3 9.19 1.47 10.79
CA ASP A 3 8.66 0.14 11.02
C ASP A 3 7.37 -0.07 10.20
N LEU A 4 7.45 -0.84 9.10
CA LEU A 4 6.29 -1.26 8.28
C LEU A 4 5.18 -1.85 9.15
N PHE A 5 5.56 -2.55 10.22
CA PHE A 5 4.61 -3.15 11.12
C PHE A 5 3.86 -2.09 11.94
N ALA A 6 4.44 -0.95 12.30
CA ALA A 6 3.75 0.07 13.08
C ALA A 6 2.49 0.62 12.38
N PHE A 7 2.51 0.74 11.05
CA PHE A 7 1.43 1.39 10.27
C PHE A 7 0.46 0.42 9.58
N TRP A 8 0.57 -0.89 9.84
CA TRP A 8 -0.19 -1.91 9.12
C TRP A 8 -1.71 -1.73 9.15
N GLN A 9 -2.29 -1.22 10.24
CA GLN A 9 -3.75 -1.02 10.35
C GLN A 9 -4.23 0.13 9.44
N GLN A 10 -3.41 1.18 9.31
CA GLN A 10 -3.71 2.28 8.38
C GLN A 10 -3.61 1.79 6.94
N ASN A 11 -2.59 0.98 6.65
CA ASN A 11 -2.44 0.32 5.34
C ASN A 11 -3.63 -0.61 5.05
N MET A 12 -4.12 -1.35 6.03
CA MET A 12 -5.30 -2.20 5.90
C MET A 12 -6.57 -1.41 5.60
N LYS A 13 -6.79 -0.28 6.30
CA LYS A 13 -7.92 0.61 6.01
C LYS A 13 -7.86 1.16 4.59
N ALA A 14 -6.69 1.61 4.15
CA ALA A 14 -6.49 2.07 2.78
C ALA A 14 -6.72 0.94 1.76
N PHE A 15 -6.20 -0.26 2.03
CA PHE A 15 -6.39 -1.43 1.18
C PHE A 15 -7.87 -1.81 1.03
N ILE A 16 -8.62 -1.83 2.14
CA ILE A 16 -10.07 -2.09 2.15
C ILE A 16 -10.80 -1.04 1.30
N GLN A 17 -10.49 0.24 1.51
CA GLN A 17 -11.14 1.35 0.81
C GLN A 17 -10.87 1.33 -0.69
N ILE A 18 -9.61 1.19 -1.12
CA ILE A 18 -9.23 1.27 -2.54
C ILE A 18 -9.80 0.09 -3.32
N ASN A 19 -9.87 -1.08 -2.69
CA ASN A 19 -10.35 -2.29 -3.35
C ASN A 19 -11.86 -2.52 -3.14
N ASP A 20 -12.58 -1.59 -2.50
CA ASP A 20 -14.02 -1.67 -2.23
C ASP A 20 -14.42 -3.02 -1.63
N LEU A 21 -13.74 -3.41 -0.55
CA LEU A 21 -13.98 -4.70 0.09
C LEU A 21 -15.28 -4.68 0.89
N ASP A 22 -16.06 -5.76 0.76
CA ASP A 22 -17.27 -5.93 1.57
C ASP A 22 -16.94 -6.16 3.05
N ALA A 23 -17.97 -6.08 3.91
CA ALA A 23 -17.80 -6.24 5.35
C ALA A 23 -17.20 -7.61 5.72
N ARG A 24 -17.55 -8.66 4.99
CA ARG A 24 -17.10 -10.03 5.27
C ARG A 24 -15.60 -10.18 5.00
N SER A 25 -15.12 -9.75 3.84
CA SER A 25 -13.71 -9.84 3.45
C SER A 25 -12.85 -8.87 4.25
N SER A 26 -13.37 -7.68 4.58
CA SER A 26 -12.73 -6.72 5.48
C SER A 26 -12.52 -7.30 6.88
N GLN A 27 -13.55 -7.94 7.45
CA GLN A 27 -13.45 -8.59 8.75
C GLN A 27 -12.45 -9.76 8.73
N ALA A 28 -12.52 -10.61 7.72
CA ALA A 28 -11.60 -11.74 7.58
C ALA A 28 -10.13 -11.29 7.47
N LEU A 29 -9.87 -10.18 6.76
CA LEU A 29 -8.53 -9.59 6.67
C LEU A 29 -8.05 -9.05 8.04
N ALA A 30 -8.94 -8.42 8.81
CA ALA A 30 -8.63 -7.85 10.12
C ALA A 30 -8.31 -8.90 11.20
N GLU A 31 -8.84 -10.12 11.05
CA GLU A 31 -8.59 -11.25 11.97
C GLU A 31 -7.27 -11.99 11.69
N LEU A 32 -6.60 -11.69 10.57
CA LEU A 32 -5.34 -12.35 10.24
C LEU A 32 -4.18 -11.89 11.14
N PRO A 33 -3.21 -12.80 11.41
CA PRO A 33 -1.90 -12.42 11.87
C PRO A 33 -1.28 -11.35 10.97
N LYS A 34 -0.60 -10.39 11.59
CA LYS A 34 -0.05 -9.19 10.94
C LYS A 34 0.74 -9.47 9.65
N VAL A 35 1.63 -10.45 9.68
CA VAL A 35 2.45 -10.82 8.50
C VAL A 35 1.58 -11.36 7.37
N GLN A 36 0.55 -12.16 7.68
CA GLN A 36 -0.38 -12.68 6.68
C GLN A 36 -1.23 -11.54 6.09
N ALA A 37 -1.71 -10.60 6.90
CA ALA A 37 -2.42 -9.42 6.41
C ALA A 37 -1.54 -8.59 5.46
N LEU A 38 -0.28 -8.31 5.83
CA LEU A 38 0.68 -7.62 4.97
C LEU A 38 0.91 -8.37 3.65
N HIS A 39 0.95 -9.70 3.68
CA HIS A 39 1.12 -10.52 2.48
C HIS A 39 -0.11 -10.46 1.57
N VAL A 40 -1.32 -10.54 2.15
CA VAL A 40 -2.59 -10.39 1.41
C VAL A 40 -2.68 -9.02 0.74
N MET A 41 -2.24 -7.97 1.44
CA MET A 41 -2.15 -6.61 0.92
C MET A 41 -1.01 -6.41 -0.09
N GLY A 42 -0.13 -7.39 -0.31
CA GLY A 42 0.99 -7.26 -1.23
C GLY A 42 2.11 -6.33 -0.73
N LEU A 43 2.19 -6.08 0.57
CA LEU A 43 3.27 -5.30 1.18
C LEU A 43 4.48 -6.15 1.58
N VAL A 44 4.32 -7.48 1.61
CA VAL A 44 5.41 -8.44 1.74
C VAL A 44 5.23 -9.59 0.74
N GLY A 45 6.35 -10.11 0.23
CA GLY A 45 6.38 -11.11 -0.83
C GLY A 45 6.17 -10.51 -2.23
N ARG A 46 6.17 -11.39 -3.24
CA ARG A 46 6.18 -11.01 -4.67
C ARG A 46 4.92 -11.38 -5.44
N GLU A 47 3.90 -11.91 -4.77
CA GLU A 47 2.70 -12.45 -5.44
C GLU A 47 1.55 -11.44 -5.56
N ASN A 48 1.29 -10.68 -4.49
CA ASN A 48 0.10 -9.83 -4.38
C ASN A 48 0.41 -8.35 -4.61
N SER A 49 -0.57 -7.59 -5.09
CA SER A 49 -0.48 -6.12 -5.21
C SER A 49 -1.43 -5.44 -4.23
N PHE A 50 -1.09 -4.22 -3.82
CA PHE A 50 -1.92 -3.40 -2.95
C PHE A 50 -3.22 -2.94 -3.63
N VAL A 51 -3.18 -2.71 -4.95
CA VAL A 51 -4.38 -2.47 -5.75
C VAL A 51 -4.71 -3.70 -6.59
N ILE A 52 -5.94 -4.18 -6.49
CA ILE A 52 -6.43 -5.35 -7.22
C ILE A 52 -7.09 -4.86 -8.51
N ARG A 53 -6.51 -5.24 -9.66
CA ARG A 53 -6.98 -4.83 -10.99
C ARG A 53 -7.43 -6.03 -11.81
N GLY A 54 -8.32 -5.78 -12.78
CA GLY A 54 -8.73 -6.78 -13.77
C GLY A 54 -9.58 -7.93 -13.22
N VAL A 55 -10.16 -7.78 -12.03
CA VAL A 55 -11.04 -8.79 -11.43
C VAL A 55 -12.48 -8.27 -11.35
N ARG A 56 -13.44 -9.19 -11.50
CA ARG A 56 -14.87 -8.87 -11.40
C ARG A 56 -15.34 -8.64 -9.95
N ASN A 57 -14.67 -9.27 -8.99
CA ASN A 57 -15.00 -9.17 -7.58
C ASN A 57 -13.70 -9.17 -6.76
N THR A 58 -13.34 -8.01 -6.22
CA THR A 58 -12.14 -7.79 -5.40
C THR A 58 -12.24 -8.51 -4.06
N SER A 59 -13.40 -8.51 -3.41
CA SER A 59 -13.66 -9.23 -2.15
C SER A 59 -13.38 -10.74 -2.30
N ALA A 60 -13.84 -11.35 -3.39
CA ALA A 60 -13.55 -12.76 -3.68
C ALA A 60 -12.06 -13.02 -3.93
N ALA A 61 -11.38 -12.12 -4.65
CA ALA A 61 -9.94 -12.20 -4.86
C ALA A 61 -9.16 -12.09 -3.53
N VAL A 62 -9.56 -11.20 -2.64
CA VAL A 62 -8.98 -11.07 -1.29
C VAL A 62 -9.20 -12.34 -0.47
N MET A 63 -10.40 -12.91 -0.48
CA MET A 63 -10.67 -14.16 0.23
C MET A 63 -9.77 -15.31 -0.26
N GLN A 64 -9.49 -15.39 -1.57
CA GLN A 64 -8.53 -16.36 -2.10
C GLN A 64 -7.10 -16.10 -1.62
N ARG A 65 -6.67 -14.82 -1.55
CA ARG A 65 -5.37 -14.46 -0.98
C ARG A 65 -5.28 -14.83 0.49
N ILE A 66 -6.34 -14.62 1.27
CA ILE A 66 -6.42 -14.99 2.69
C ILE A 66 -6.22 -16.50 2.86
N GLN A 67 -6.94 -17.31 2.10
CA GLN A 67 -6.82 -18.78 2.14
C GLN A 67 -5.39 -19.24 1.83
N LYS A 68 -4.75 -18.65 0.81
CA LYS A 68 -3.35 -18.96 0.48
C LYS A 68 -2.38 -18.52 1.58
N ALA A 69 -2.58 -17.34 2.16
CA ALA A 69 -1.72 -16.79 3.19
C ALA A 69 -1.75 -17.62 4.48
N GLN A 70 -2.88 -18.23 4.83
CA GLN A 70 -3.01 -19.09 6.02
C GLN A 70 -2.22 -20.41 5.91
N GLY A 71 -1.98 -20.90 4.69
CA GLY A 71 -1.20 -22.13 4.43
C GLY A 71 0.28 -21.89 4.09
N ALA A 72 0.71 -20.65 3.90
CA ALA A 72 2.05 -20.30 3.45
C ALA A 72 3.01 -19.97 4.63
N ASN A 73 4.29 -20.31 4.46
CA ASN A 73 5.33 -19.90 5.40
C ASN A 73 5.85 -18.49 5.04
N HIS A 74 5.61 -17.52 5.92
CA HIS A 74 5.99 -16.12 5.71
C HIS A 74 7.24 -15.69 6.48
N ALA A 75 7.98 -16.62 7.10
CA ALA A 75 9.13 -16.29 7.94
C ALA A 75 10.21 -15.45 7.22
N ASN A 76 10.30 -15.55 5.90
CA ASN A 76 11.27 -14.83 5.06
C ASN A 76 10.61 -13.95 3.99
N ALA A 77 9.37 -13.47 4.22
CA ALA A 77 8.69 -12.66 3.23
C ALA A 77 9.39 -11.30 3.05
N GLU A 78 9.94 -11.06 1.86
CA GLU A 78 10.62 -9.82 1.50
C GLU A 78 9.63 -8.63 1.52
N PRO A 79 9.86 -7.59 2.34
CA PRO A 79 9.04 -6.38 2.32
C PRO A 79 9.14 -5.66 0.98
N PHE A 80 8.00 -5.21 0.46
CA PHE A 80 7.92 -4.39 -0.75
C PHE A 80 8.59 -5.01 -1.98
N GLY A 81 8.57 -6.34 -2.12
CA GLY A 81 9.13 -7.04 -3.29
C GLY A 81 8.52 -6.64 -4.65
N GLN A 82 7.45 -5.83 -4.65
CA GLN A 82 6.82 -5.21 -5.82
C GLN A 82 6.78 -3.66 -5.74
N LEU A 83 7.78 -3.02 -5.12
CA LEU A 83 7.80 -1.57 -4.88
C LEU A 83 7.49 -0.73 -6.14
N SER A 84 8.07 -1.05 -7.31
CA SER A 84 7.79 -0.33 -8.55
C SER A 84 6.32 -0.39 -8.97
N LYS A 85 5.66 -1.53 -8.77
CA LYS A 85 4.24 -1.67 -9.07
C LYS A 85 3.38 -0.90 -8.06
N ILE A 86 3.74 -0.96 -6.79
CA ILE A 86 3.07 -0.21 -5.72
C ILE A 86 3.16 1.31 -5.98
N LEU A 87 4.31 1.78 -6.48
CA LEU A 87 4.49 3.16 -6.90
C LEU A 87 3.53 3.55 -8.04
N GLU A 88 3.46 2.77 -9.11
CA GLU A 88 2.55 3.09 -10.22
C GLU A 88 1.07 3.00 -9.79
N ASP A 89 0.76 2.07 -8.88
CA ASP A 89 -0.55 2.00 -8.24
C ASP A 89 -0.84 3.28 -7.43
N PHE A 90 0.13 3.78 -6.67
CA PHE A 90 0.02 5.02 -5.89
C PHE A 90 -0.21 6.24 -6.79
N ILE A 91 0.53 6.34 -7.89
CA ILE A 91 0.36 7.38 -8.91
C ILE A 91 -1.05 7.33 -9.49
N GLY A 92 -1.48 6.16 -9.95
CA GLY A 92 -2.78 5.98 -10.60
C GLY A 92 -3.96 6.24 -9.66
N VAL A 93 -3.92 5.74 -8.43
CA VAL A 93 -5.00 5.93 -7.44
C VAL A 93 -5.19 7.40 -7.09
N ASN A 94 -4.11 8.16 -6.99
CA ASN A 94 -4.16 9.57 -6.62
C ASN A 94 -4.25 10.53 -7.81
N SER A 95 -4.21 10.01 -9.05
CA SER A 95 -4.29 10.79 -10.29
C SER A 95 -3.27 11.93 -10.35
N PHE A 96 -2.01 11.65 -9.98
CA PHE A 96 -0.95 12.66 -10.09
C PHE A 96 -0.63 12.96 -11.55
N ASP A 97 -0.22 14.20 -11.80
CA ASP A 97 0.30 14.63 -13.10
C ASP A 97 1.69 14.00 -13.40
N ASP A 98 2.10 14.08 -14.67
CA ASP A 98 3.37 13.53 -15.14
C ASP A 98 4.57 14.06 -14.35
N ARG A 99 4.52 15.32 -13.93
CA ARG A 99 5.59 15.94 -13.16
C ARG A 99 5.71 15.33 -11.76
N GLY A 100 4.59 15.14 -11.08
CA GLY A 100 4.55 14.47 -9.77
C GLY A 100 4.98 13.01 -9.85
N ALA A 101 4.53 12.30 -10.89
CA ALA A 101 4.93 10.93 -11.17
C ALA A 101 6.45 10.81 -11.41
N GLU A 102 7.03 11.71 -12.20
CA GLU A 102 8.47 11.70 -12.49
C GLU A 102 9.30 11.92 -11.21
N VAL A 103 8.92 12.90 -10.38
CA VAL A 103 9.63 13.13 -9.11
C VAL A 103 9.58 11.89 -8.23
N LEU A 104 8.42 11.24 -8.10
CA LEU A 104 8.26 10.02 -7.30
C LEU A 104 9.20 8.88 -7.75
N ARG A 105 9.41 8.71 -9.06
CA ARG A 105 10.29 7.68 -9.63
C ARG A 105 11.78 7.91 -9.34
N THR A 106 12.16 9.15 -9.02
CA THR A 106 13.55 9.51 -8.67
C THR A 106 13.87 9.38 -7.18
N LEU A 107 12.88 9.12 -6.33
CA LEU A 107 13.08 9.01 -4.89
C LEU A 107 13.82 7.73 -4.49
N SER A 108 14.56 7.79 -3.39
CA SER A 108 15.08 6.58 -2.74
C SER A 108 13.93 5.70 -2.25
N PRO A 109 14.11 4.37 -2.15
CA PRO A 109 13.09 3.46 -1.64
C PRO A 109 12.51 3.91 -0.28
N ASP A 110 13.37 4.33 0.65
CA ASP A 110 12.94 4.79 1.98
C ASP A 110 12.06 6.04 1.93
N ALA A 111 12.45 7.05 1.13
CA ALA A 111 11.66 8.26 0.96
C ALA A 111 10.32 7.94 0.28
N LEU A 112 10.33 7.06 -0.71
CA LEU A 112 9.13 6.64 -1.43
C LEU A 112 8.13 5.94 -0.49
N LEU A 113 8.60 5.01 0.35
CA LEU A 113 7.76 4.34 1.35
C LEU A 113 7.12 5.32 2.34
N GLN A 114 7.85 6.36 2.74
CA GLN A 114 7.32 7.42 3.61
C GLN A 114 6.24 8.24 2.89
N VAL A 115 6.46 8.62 1.63
CA VAL A 115 5.50 9.39 0.82
C VAL A 115 4.20 8.59 0.59
N MET A 116 4.32 7.30 0.30
CA MET A 116 3.19 6.39 0.10
C MET A 116 2.46 6.01 1.40
N GLY A 117 3.02 6.34 2.57
CA GLY A 117 2.38 6.11 3.86
C GLY A 117 2.56 4.71 4.43
N PHE A 118 3.57 3.96 3.96
CA PHE A 118 3.84 2.63 4.51
C PHE A 118 4.71 2.65 5.77
N THR A 119 5.43 3.75 6.02
CA THR A 119 6.39 3.88 7.12
C THR A 119 6.28 5.22 7.88
N ALA A 120 5.22 6.00 7.64
CA ALA A 120 4.95 7.29 8.27
C ALA A 120 3.43 7.50 8.44
N GLU A 121 3.01 8.55 9.13
CA GLU A 121 1.59 8.91 9.35
C GLU A 121 0.83 9.32 8.07
N ASN A 122 1.46 9.21 6.90
CA ASN A 122 0.81 9.39 5.61
C ASN A 122 -0.12 8.20 5.29
N ALA A 123 -1.01 8.38 4.33
CA ALA A 123 -1.87 7.31 3.81
C ALA A 123 -1.67 7.13 2.30
N PHE A 124 -1.87 5.91 1.81
CA PHE A 124 -1.74 5.58 0.37
C PHE A 124 -2.71 6.37 -0.52
N VAL A 125 -3.85 6.81 0.01
CA VAL A 125 -4.76 7.72 -0.69
C VAL A 125 -4.67 9.11 -0.07
N ILE A 126 -4.49 10.12 -0.91
CA ILE A 126 -4.51 11.53 -0.56
C ILE A 126 -5.94 12.05 -0.76
N ASN A 127 -6.78 11.85 0.25
CA ASN A 127 -8.18 12.31 0.24
C ASN A 127 -8.36 13.64 0.99
N GLY A 128 -9.46 14.34 0.68
CA GLY A 128 -9.91 15.51 1.45
C GLY A 128 -9.05 16.77 1.27
N VAL A 129 -8.16 16.80 0.28
CA VAL A 129 -7.31 17.96 -0.02
C VAL A 129 -7.79 18.68 -1.27
N ARG A 130 -7.69 20.01 -1.27
CA ARG A 130 -8.05 20.86 -2.41
C ARG A 130 -7.09 20.68 -3.61
N ASN A 131 -5.84 20.29 -3.35
CA ASN A 131 -4.82 20.10 -4.37
C ASN A 131 -3.93 18.88 -4.02
N PRO A 132 -4.19 17.71 -4.63
CA PRO A 132 -3.40 16.50 -4.43
C PRO A 132 -1.92 16.66 -4.78
N SER A 133 -1.58 17.37 -5.87
CA SER A 133 -0.18 17.63 -6.26
C SER A 133 0.57 18.44 -5.20
N ALA A 134 -0.07 19.45 -4.58
CA ALA A 134 0.54 20.21 -3.48
C ALA A 134 0.76 19.34 -2.22
N ALA A 135 -0.21 18.48 -1.88
CA ALA A 135 -0.08 17.54 -0.79
C ALA A 135 1.04 16.51 -1.04
N LEU A 136 1.16 16.00 -2.28
CA LEU A 136 2.27 15.15 -2.71
C LEU A 136 3.62 15.85 -2.51
N MET A 137 3.77 17.08 -3.00
CA MET A 137 5.02 17.84 -2.87
C MET A 137 5.41 18.10 -1.41
N ALA A 138 4.42 18.35 -0.53
CA ALA A 138 4.66 18.49 0.90
C ALA A 138 5.20 17.18 1.52
N ARG A 139 4.63 16.03 1.14
CA ARG A 139 5.12 14.72 1.59
C ARG A 139 6.54 14.43 1.09
N ILE A 140 6.83 14.74 -0.17
CA ILE A 140 8.16 14.55 -0.77
C ILE A 140 9.20 15.39 -0.02
N THR A 141 8.91 16.67 0.21
CA THR A 141 9.80 17.58 0.93
C THR A 141 10.05 17.09 2.36
N ALA A 142 9.02 16.57 3.04
CA ALA A 142 9.16 16.02 4.38
C ALA A 142 10.01 14.73 4.41
N ALA A 143 9.85 13.85 3.42
CA ALA A 143 10.61 12.61 3.32
C ALA A 143 12.09 12.86 3.03
N GLN A 144 12.41 13.78 2.10
CA GLN A 144 13.79 14.15 1.76
C GLN A 144 14.56 14.81 2.91
N ARG A 145 13.88 15.43 3.87
CA ARG A 145 14.51 15.97 5.10
C ARG A 145 14.84 14.90 6.13
N ARG A 146 14.25 13.71 6.01
CA ARG A 146 14.36 12.60 6.97
C ARG A 146 15.23 11.44 6.45
N SER A 147 15.53 11.43 5.15
CA SER A 147 16.42 10.49 4.46
C SER A 147 17.85 11.03 4.43
#